data_AF-A0A183D402-F1
#
_entry.id   AF-A0A183D402-F1
#
_cell.length_a   1.000
_cell.length_b   1.000
_cell.length_c   1.000
_cell.angle_alpha   90.00
_cell.angle_beta   90.00
_cell.angle_gamma   90.00
#
_symmetry.space_group_name_H-M   'P 1'
#
loop_
_entity.id
_entity.type
_entity.pdbx_description
1 polymer ?
#
loop_
_entity_poly.entity_id
_entity_poly.type
_entity_poly.pdbx_seq_one_letter_code
_entity_poly.pdbx_strand_id
1 'polypeptide(L)'
;AANGHFDFFEDVFTDGKGRRPYWIGIEYLDDKWMIPTQDKDVAERHDYQIFTYNSVTYTRWRPSQPDGCCGRNVICAAADYQSRLGLWDDISCDENLPGVVCQRFAFQPV
;
A
#
# COMPACT_ATOMS: atom_id res chain seq x y z
N ALA A 1 21.24 5.40 -16.03
CA ALA A 1 20.39 5.92 -14.93
C ALA A 1 18.97 6.04 -15.46
N ALA A 2 18.12 5.05 -15.20
CA ALA A 2 16.72 5.12 -15.56
C ALA A 2 15.98 5.68 -14.35
N ASN A 3 15.57 6.94 -14.46
CA ASN A 3 14.66 7.56 -13.51
C ASN A 3 13.31 6.88 -13.71
N GLY A 4 13.07 5.79 -12.96
CA GLY A 4 11.75 5.17 -12.87
C GLY A 4 10.82 6.17 -12.20
N HIS A 5 10.03 6.87 -13.00
CA HIS A 5 8.88 7.61 -12.53
C HIS A 5 7.94 6.59 -11.89
N PHE A 6 7.85 6.60 -10.57
CA PHE A 6 6.84 5.83 -9.87
C PHE A 6 5.53 6.59 -10.05
N ASP A 7 4.79 6.24 -11.09
CA ASP A 7 3.38 6.55 -11.14
C ASP A 7 2.74 5.82 -9.95
N PHE A 8 2.50 6.55 -8.87
CA PHE A 8 1.40 6.20 -7.98
C PHE A 8 0.18 6.18 -8.91
N PHE A 9 -0.34 4.99 -9.19
CA PHE A 9 -1.55 4.82 -9.98
C PHE A 9 -2.61 5.75 -9.37
N GLU A 10 -2.87 6.89 -10.01
CA GLU A 10 -4.05 7.72 -9.74
C GLU A 10 -5.34 6.95 -10.08
N ASP A 11 -5.22 5.84 -10.79
CA ASP A 11 -6.31 4.91 -11.07
C ASP A 11 -6.31 3.74 -10.06
N VAL A 12 -6.79 4.06 -8.86
CA VAL A 12 -7.38 3.06 -7.97
C VAL A 12 -8.51 2.37 -8.74
N PHE A 13 -8.28 1.13 -9.20
CA PHE A 13 -9.33 0.25 -9.72
C PHE A 13 -10.21 -0.23 -8.55
N THR A 14 -10.92 0.68 -7.89
CA THR A 14 -12.20 0.31 -7.29
C THR A 14 -13.15 0.11 -8.45
N ASP A 15 -13.79 -1.04 -8.52
CA ASP A 15 -14.81 -1.45 -9.50
C ASP A 15 -16.10 -0.60 -9.41
N GLY A 16 -15.98 0.73 -9.35
CA GLY A 16 -17.06 1.69 -9.55
C GLY A 16 -18.26 1.56 -8.60
N LYS A 17 -18.18 0.76 -7.54
CA LYS A 17 -19.32 0.51 -6.63
C LYS A 17 -18.97 0.73 -5.16
N GLY A 18 -18.44 1.92 -4.86
CA GLY A 18 -18.63 2.58 -3.57
C GLY A 18 -17.36 3.12 -2.91
N ARG A 19 -17.47 4.35 -2.42
CA ARG A 19 -16.55 5.05 -1.51
C ARG A 19 -16.40 4.28 -0.19
N ARG A 20 -15.50 3.30 -0.14
CA ARG A 20 -15.27 2.46 1.04
C ARG A 20 -13.78 2.36 1.32
N PRO A 21 -13.37 2.16 2.59
CA PRO A 21 -11.97 1.97 2.90
C PRO A 21 -11.36 0.82 2.11
N TYR A 22 -10.09 0.96 1.80
CA TYR A 22 -9.35 -0.06 1.07
C TYR A 22 -7.95 -0.21 1.64
N TRP A 23 -7.45 -1.43 1.58
CA TRP A 23 -6.08 -1.75 1.90
C TRP A 23 -5.14 -1.03 0.95
N ILE A 24 -4.11 -0.40 1.52
CA ILE A 24 -2.93 0.05 0.78
C ILE A 24 -1.77 -0.87 1.18
N GLY A 25 -0.96 -1.26 0.20
CA GLY A 25 0.11 -2.25 0.41
C GLY A 25 1.32 -1.68 1.14
N ILE A 26 1.16 -1.07 2.32
CA ILE A 26 2.28 -0.71 3.20
C ILE A 26 2.12 -1.42 4.55
N GLU A 27 3.24 -1.78 5.15
CA GLU A 27 3.30 -2.57 6.38
C GLU A 27 4.39 -2.04 7.31
N TYR A 28 4.15 -2.06 8.62
CA TYR A 28 5.13 -1.65 9.62
C TYR A 28 6.06 -2.82 9.96
N LEU A 29 7.31 -2.74 9.51
CA LEU A 29 8.33 -3.77 9.65
C LEU A 29 9.66 -3.14 10.08
N ASP A 30 10.39 -3.78 11.00
CA ASP A 30 11.71 -3.33 11.48
C ASP A 30 11.74 -1.83 11.87
N ASP A 31 10.76 -1.44 12.69
CA ASP A 31 10.54 -0.07 13.20
C ASP A 31 10.24 1.00 12.13
N LYS A 32 9.85 0.60 10.91
CA LYS A 32 9.55 1.52 9.80
C LYS A 32 8.36 1.08 8.98
N TRP A 33 7.67 2.05 8.38
CA TRP A 33 6.69 1.76 7.34
C TRP A 33 7.42 1.39 6.05
N MET A 34 7.08 0.22 5.55
CA MET A 34 7.70 -0.40 4.39
C MET A 34 6.66 -0.64 3.31
N ILE A 35 7.07 -0.45 2.06
CA ILE A 35 6.27 -0.80 0.88
C ILE A 35 6.93 -2.02 0.21
N PRO A 36 6.18 -3.08 -0.09
CA PRO A 36 6.66 -4.16 -0.92
C PRO A 36 7.12 -3.58 -2.24
N THR A 37 8.36 -3.89 -2.61
CA THR A 37 8.94 -3.53 -3.87
C THR A 37 9.35 -4.79 -4.58
N GLN A 38 9.08 -4.82 -5.87
CA GLN A 38 9.74 -5.75 -6.76
C GLN A 38 11.04 -5.12 -7.23
N ASP A 39 12.11 -5.40 -6.48
CA ASP A 39 13.47 -5.11 -6.94
C ASP A 39 13.79 -5.92 -8.22
N LYS A 40 14.64 -5.31 -9.02
CA LYS A 40 14.67 -5.29 -10.48
C LYS A 40 15.25 -6.55 -11.11
N ASP A 41 16.26 -7.15 -10.50
CA ASP A 41 17.03 -8.24 -11.12
C ASP A 41 16.28 -9.60 -11.14
N VAL A 42 15.08 -9.69 -10.55
CA VAL A 42 14.23 -10.90 -10.49
C VAL A 42 12.87 -10.70 -11.15
N ALA A 43 12.38 -9.45 -11.28
CA ALA A 43 11.49 -9.16 -12.41
C ALA A 43 12.13 -9.63 -13.72
N GLU A 44 13.47 -9.50 -13.81
CA GLU A 44 14.27 -9.84 -14.97
C GLU A 44 14.61 -11.34 -15.14
N ARG A 45 14.47 -12.21 -14.12
CA ARG A 45 14.92 -13.62 -14.21
C ARG A 45 13.81 -14.68 -14.23
N HIS A 46 12.59 -14.33 -13.80
CA HIS A 46 11.66 -15.34 -13.28
C HIS A 46 10.24 -15.34 -13.78
N ASP A 47 9.82 -14.43 -14.65
CA ASP A 47 8.40 -14.37 -14.96
C ASP A 47 7.59 -14.18 -13.62
N TYR A 48 8.05 -13.26 -12.72
CA TYR A 48 7.38 -12.59 -11.54
C TYR A 48 8.13 -12.53 -10.18
N GLN A 49 7.49 -11.93 -9.15
CA GLN A 49 8.10 -10.85 -8.33
C GLN A 49 8.88 -11.21 -7.05
N ILE A 50 10.01 -10.52 -6.83
CA ILE A 50 10.60 -10.28 -5.49
C ILE A 50 9.61 -9.45 -4.68
N PHE A 51 9.47 -9.77 -3.41
CA PHE A 51 8.96 -8.83 -2.41
C PHE A 51 10.12 -8.49 -1.49
N THR A 52 11.00 -7.59 -1.92
CA THR A 52 11.79 -6.85 -0.95
C THR A 52 10.94 -5.71 -0.42
N TYR A 53 11.42 -5.03 0.59
CA TYR A 53 10.71 -3.92 1.18
C TYR A 53 11.58 -2.68 1.06
N ASN A 54 11.00 -1.59 0.56
CA ASN A 54 11.61 -0.27 0.61
C ASN A 54 10.95 0.54 1.71
N SER A 55 11.71 1.46 2.31
CA SER A 55 11.12 2.44 3.23
C SER A 55 10.11 3.29 2.47
N VAL A 56 8.93 3.48 3.06
CA VAL A 56 7.95 4.46 2.57
C VAL A 56 8.58 5.85 2.63
N THR A 57 8.61 6.56 1.51
CA THR A 57 9.22 7.89 1.37
C THR A 57 8.19 9.03 1.36
N TYR A 58 6.91 8.71 1.17
CA TYR A 58 5.79 9.63 1.21
C TYR A 58 4.67 9.03 2.07
N THR A 59 4.09 9.84 2.94
CA THR A 59 2.98 9.43 3.79
C THR A 59 1.86 10.45 3.76
N ARG A 60 0.61 9.97 3.80
CA ARG A 60 -0.58 10.82 3.87
C ARG A 60 -1.50 10.43 5.03
N TRP A 61 -0.91 10.22 6.20
CA TRP A 61 -1.63 9.89 7.42
C TRP A 61 -2.71 10.93 7.77
N ARG A 62 -3.83 10.45 8.30
CA ARG A 62 -4.82 11.29 8.98
C ARG A 62 -4.16 11.95 10.20
N PRO A 63 -4.62 13.14 10.66
CA PRO A 63 -4.15 13.69 11.93
C PRO A 63 -4.22 12.65 13.03
N SER A 64 -3.15 12.53 13.82
CA SER A 64 -2.93 11.53 14.88
C SER A 64 -2.64 10.10 14.41
N GLN A 65 -2.29 9.86 13.14
CA GLN A 65 -1.85 8.55 12.67
C GLN A 65 -0.38 8.60 12.22
N PRO A 66 0.36 7.49 12.26
CA PRO A 66 -0.03 6.23 12.90
C PRO A 66 -0.02 6.35 14.43
N ASP A 67 -0.95 5.68 15.13
CA ASP A 67 -1.01 5.68 16.61
C ASP A 67 -0.90 4.30 17.26
N GLY A 68 -0.77 3.23 16.47
CA GLY A 68 -0.72 1.85 16.94
C GLY A 68 -2.00 1.40 17.63
N CYS A 69 -3.10 2.15 17.47
CA CYS A 69 -4.32 1.86 18.19
C CYS A 69 -5.13 0.75 17.55
N CYS A 70 -5.88 0.10 18.44
CA CYS A 70 -7.16 -0.48 18.15
C CYS A 70 -7.04 -1.78 17.35
N GLY A 71 -6.32 -2.74 17.92
CA GLY A 71 -6.15 -4.07 17.35
C GLY A 71 -5.08 -4.86 18.09
N ARG A 72 -4.91 -6.13 17.71
CA ARG A 72 -3.78 -6.95 18.18
C ARG A 72 -2.57 -6.89 17.25
N ASN A 73 -2.79 -6.55 15.99
CA ASN A 73 -1.78 -6.56 14.94
C ASN A 73 -1.85 -5.30 14.05
N VAL A 74 -1.59 -4.13 14.65
CA VAL A 74 -1.72 -2.81 14.01
C VAL A 74 -0.43 -2.47 13.25
N ILE A 75 -0.17 -3.24 12.21
CA ILE A 75 1.00 -3.05 11.33
C ILE A 75 0.60 -2.84 9.86
N CYS A 76 -0.69 -2.86 9.53
CA CYS A 76 -1.19 -2.61 8.18
C CYS A 76 -1.76 -1.19 8.08
N ALA A 77 -1.94 -0.69 6.86
CA ALA A 77 -2.56 0.61 6.63
C ALA A 77 -3.73 0.54 5.64
N ALA A 78 -4.68 1.45 5.83
CA ALA A 78 -5.80 1.63 4.93
C ALA A 78 -6.03 3.10 4.62
N ALA A 79 -6.49 3.37 3.41
CA ALA A 79 -6.95 4.69 3.02
C ALA A 79 -8.47 4.79 3.13
N ASP A 80 -8.95 6.01 3.37
CA ASP A 80 -10.38 6.33 3.51
C ASP A 80 -11.11 5.53 4.60
N TYR A 81 -10.39 5.14 5.67
CA TYR A 81 -10.94 4.43 6.83
C TYR A 81 -11.84 5.33 7.69
N GLN A 82 -11.33 6.48 8.11
CA GLN A 82 -12.11 7.49 8.85
C GLN A 82 -12.23 8.84 8.11
N SER A 83 -11.85 8.88 6.84
CA SER A 83 -11.86 10.08 5.99
C SER A 83 -12.35 9.73 4.58
N ARG A 84 -12.64 10.75 3.76
CA ARG A 84 -12.94 10.62 2.32
C ARG A 84 -12.00 11.44 1.46
N LEU A 85 -10.79 11.68 1.96
CA LEU A 85 -9.80 12.58 1.38
C LEU A 85 -8.53 11.83 0.92
N GLY A 86 -8.55 10.50 0.91
CA GLY A 86 -7.40 9.64 0.66
C GLY A 86 -6.38 9.63 1.80
N LEU A 87 -6.80 9.98 3.03
CA LEU A 87 -5.92 9.95 4.21
C LEU A 87 -5.81 8.53 4.75
N TRP A 88 -4.66 8.22 5.33
CA TRP A 88 -4.32 6.88 5.80
C TRP A 88 -4.49 6.74 7.32
N ASP A 89 -4.85 5.55 7.75
CA ASP A 89 -4.88 5.11 9.14
C ASP A 89 -4.07 3.82 9.25
N ASP A 90 -3.31 3.64 10.32
CA ASP A 90 -2.79 2.32 10.68
C ASP A 90 -3.91 1.53 11.35
N ILE A 91 -4.08 0.28 10.93
CA ILE A 91 -5.20 -0.55 11.36
C ILE A 91 -4.73 -1.99 11.60
N SER A 92 -5.52 -2.74 12.38
CA SER A 92 -5.28 -4.17 12.56
C SER A 92 -5.31 -4.87 11.21
N CYS A 93 -4.30 -5.67 10.88
CA CYS A 93 -4.29 -6.47 9.64
C CYS A 93 -5.46 -7.49 9.56
N ASP A 94 -6.13 -7.74 10.69
CA ASP A 94 -7.29 -8.64 10.80
C ASP A 94 -8.62 -7.96 10.41
N GLU A 95 -8.61 -6.66 10.08
CA GLU A 95 -9.82 -5.94 9.67
C GLU A 95 -10.42 -6.49 8.37
N ASN A 96 -11.74 -6.41 8.22
CA ASN A 96 -12.42 -6.86 7.01
C ASN A 96 -12.76 -5.68 6.10
N LEU A 97 -11.78 -5.20 5.34
CA LEU A 97 -12.00 -4.11 4.39
C LEU A 97 -12.55 -4.60 3.03
N PRO A 98 -13.43 -3.83 2.39
CA PRO A 98 -14.12 -4.22 1.17
C PRO A 98 -13.26 -4.13 -0.11
N GLY A 99 -12.03 -3.63 -0.04
CA GLY A 99 -11.18 -3.46 -1.22
C GLY A 99 -9.69 -3.39 -0.91
N VAL A 100 -8.89 -3.54 -1.96
CA VAL A 100 -7.43 -3.44 -1.93
C VAL A 100 -6.95 -2.76 -3.21
N VAL A 101 -5.90 -1.95 -3.09
CA VAL A 101 -5.19 -1.38 -4.24
C VAL A 101 -3.86 -2.10 -4.40
N CYS A 102 -3.67 -2.74 -5.55
CA CYS A 102 -2.44 -3.42 -5.91
C CYS A 102 -1.63 -2.57 -6.88
N GLN A 103 -0.30 -2.59 -6.71
CA GLN A 103 0.62 -2.01 -7.68
C GLN A 103 1.25 -3.13 -8.52
N ARG A 104 1.37 -2.89 -9.83
CA ARG A 104 2.10 -3.76 -10.75
C ARG A 104 2.94 -2.91 -11.70
N PHE A 105 3.99 -3.48 -12.26
CA PHE A 105 4.65 -2.83 -13.38
C PHE A 105 3.73 -2.83 -14.61
N ALA A 106 3.77 -1.75 -15.38
CA ALA A 106 2.93 -1.57 -16.56
C ALA A 106 3.07 -2.70 -17.60
N PHE A 107 4.21 -3.39 -17.64
CA PHE A 107 4.49 -4.49 -18.57
C PHE A 107 3.97 -5.87 -18.12
N GLN A 108 3.45 -6.01 -16.91
CA GLN A 108 2.86 -7.29 -16.47
C GLN A 108 1.46 -7.47 -17.10
N PRO A 109 1.06 -8.65 -17.57
CA PRO A 109 -0.31 -8.89 -18.03
C PRO A 109 -1.33 -8.80 -16.88
N VAL A 110 -2.60 -8.51 -17.22
CA VAL A 110 -3.75 -8.50 -16.29
C VAL A 110 -4.46 -9.84 -16.37
#